data_AF-A0A8J3ZFQ3-F1
#
_entry.id   AF-A0A8J3ZFQ3-F1
#
_cell.length_a   1.000
_cell.length_b   1.000
_cell.length_c   1.000
_cell.angle_alpha   90.00
_cell.angle_beta   90.00
_cell.angle_gamma   90.00
#
_symmetry.space_group_name_H-M   'P 1'
#
loop_
_entity.id
_entity.type
_entity.pdbx_description
1 polymer ?
#
loop_
_entity_poly.entity_id
_entity_poly.type
_entity_poly.pdbx_seq_one_letter_code
_entity_poly.pdbx_strand_id
1 'polypeptide(L)'
;MQRNDTLWREHLDIITAWGQASVTNQTSPPTDEQLWAASRVRQDLHLPEQVDPELLAQLRAAFTSGRQRRRIDLAAVADALCARGHDAVVEHVGQGAILYAGRWVPDRGGVPRWAATAGPGVVDASGAVTTPLGVEEFAVGPDGDDAWWIGVSEQTTEDQLVDLIGAVIADVKKERARFAAAADAARDAMWAAFAARYPEVTTGDLPPGADRAFVAESDRLAGWLDDNRPDGQQPPAHLTALVRSAPSGSAPSVVGCADAARAEDAQ
;
A
#
# COMPACT_ATOMS: atom_id res chain seq x y z
N MET A 1 26.60 28.48 -14.99
CA MET A 1 25.30 28.06 -14.42
C MET A 1 25.52 27.65 -12.97
N GLN A 2 24.73 28.15 -12.01
CA GLN A 2 24.85 27.72 -10.61
C GLN A 2 23.98 26.48 -10.38
N ARG A 3 24.43 25.57 -9.51
CA ARG A 3 23.78 24.28 -9.22
C ARG A 3 22.33 24.40 -8.70
N ASN A 4 21.95 25.58 -8.20
CA ASN A 4 20.64 25.88 -7.63
C ASN A 4 19.74 26.71 -8.56
N ASP A 5 20.10 26.85 -9.84
CA ASP A 5 19.27 27.53 -10.83
C ASP A 5 17.93 26.79 -10.99
N THR A 6 16.82 27.53 -10.92
CA THR A 6 15.47 26.97 -11.06
C THR A 6 15.28 26.32 -12.43
N LEU A 7 15.84 26.91 -13.50
CA LEU A 7 15.74 26.37 -14.86
C LEU A 7 16.46 25.02 -15.00
N TRP A 8 17.58 24.86 -14.30
CA TRP A 8 18.32 23.60 -14.30
C TRP A 8 17.53 22.50 -13.57
N ARG A 9 16.89 22.80 -12.44
CA ARG A 9 16.04 21.84 -11.72
C ARG A 9 14.85 21.40 -12.56
N GLU A 10 14.14 22.33 -13.20
CA GLU A 10 13.05 22.01 -14.12
C GLU A 10 13.52 21.14 -15.29
N HIS A 11 14.75 21.37 -15.79
CA HIS A 11 15.33 20.51 -16.82
C HIS A 11 15.65 19.10 -16.31
N LEU A 12 16.16 18.96 -15.08
CA LEU A 12 16.37 17.64 -14.47
C LEU A 12 15.03 16.89 -14.34
N ASP A 13 13.93 17.56 -14.02
CA ASP A 13 12.59 16.92 -13.97
C ASP A 13 12.17 16.38 -15.34
N ILE A 14 12.47 17.10 -16.43
CA ILE A 14 12.23 16.63 -17.82
C ILE A 14 13.08 15.38 -18.12
N ILE A 15 14.35 15.37 -17.70
CA ILE A 15 15.25 14.24 -17.88
C ILE A 15 14.80 13.03 -17.05
N THR A 16 14.25 13.24 -15.86
CA THR A 16 13.59 12.21 -15.05
C THR A 16 12.34 11.69 -15.76
N ALA A 17 11.48 12.54 -16.31
CA ALA A 17 10.32 12.11 -17.10
C ALA A 17 10.73 11.29 -18.34
N TRP A 18 11.84 11.66 -18.99
CA TRP A 18 12.41 10.86 -20.08
C TRP A 18 12.88 9.49 -19.60
N GLY A 19 13.54 9.41 -18.45
CA GLY A 19 13.89 8.13 -17.80
C GLY A 19 12.68 7.23 -17.59
N GLN A 20 11.58 7.80 -17.09
CA GLN A 20 10.32 7.06 -16.87
C GLN A 20 9.76 6.51 -18.18
N ALA A 21 9.65 7.38 -19.20
CA ALA A 21 9.16 6.99 -20.52
C ALA A 21 10.06 5.92 -21.18
N SER A 22 11.37 5.96 -20.92
CA SER A 22 12.32 4.98 -21.42
C SER A 22 12.07 3.58 -20.86
N VAL A 23 11.69 3.45 -19.59
CA VAL A 23 11.28 2.16 -19.00
C VAL A 23 9.97 1.67 -19.61
N THR A 24 8.96 2.54 -19.68
CA THR A 24 7.65 2.19 -20.24
C THR A 24 7.76 1.68 -21.68
N ASN A 25 8.61 2.32 -22.48
CA ASN A 25 8.83 1.97 -23.88
C ASN A 25 9.92 0.91 -24.10
N GLN A 26 10.50 0.37 -23.02
CA GLN A 26 11.59 -0.62 -23.07
C GLN A 26 12.79 -0.16 -23.92
N THR A 27 13.08 1.14 -23.96
CA THR A 27 14.21 1.64 -24.74
C THR A 27 15.52 1.47 -23.98
N SER A 28 16.63 1.29 -24.69
CA SER A 28 17.96 1.31 -24.08
C SER A 28 18.26 2.69 -23.48
N PRO A 29 19.04 2.77 -22.37
CA PRO A 29 19.51 4.04 -21.85
C PRO A 29 20.28 4.83 -22.92
N PRO A 30 20.10 6.15 -23.01
CA PRO A 30 20.90 7.00 -23.88
C PRO A 30 22.36 7.00 -23.41
N THR A 31 23.27 7.20 -24.35
CA THR A 31 24.67 7.46 -24.03
C THR A 31 24.83 8.84 -23.39
N ASP A 32 25.97 9.08 -22.78
CA ASP A 32 26.33 10.38 -22.22
C ASP A 32 26.28 11.52 -23.23
N GLU A 33 26.78 11.26 -24.43
CA GLU A 33 26.75 12.21 -25.53
C GLU A 33 25.32 12.53 -25.94
N GLN A 34 24.42 11.53 -25.95
CA GLN A 34 23.00 11.73 -26.26
C GLN A 34 22.28 12.53 -25.16
N LEU A 35 22.53 12.22 -23.88
CA LEU A 35 22.00 12.98 -22.73
C LEU A 35 22.46 14.44 -22.76
N TRP A 36 23.74 14.67 -23.06
CA TRP A 36 24.31 16.01 -23.17
C TRP A 36 23.74 16.76 -24.36
N ALA A 37 23.70 16.13 -25.55
CA ALA A 37 23.15 16.72 -26.77
C ALA A 37 21.67 17.09 -26.62
N ALA A 38 20.85 16.22 -26.01
CA ALA A 38 19.44 16.49 -25.74
C ALA A 38 19.26 17.72 -24.83
N SER A 39 20.10 17.84 -23.80
CA SER A 39 20.07 18.97 -22.87
C SER A 39 20.48 20.29 -23.52
N ARG A 40 21.43 20.25 -24.46
CA ARG A 40 21.90 21.44 -25.20
C ARG A 40 20.90 22.00 -26.21
N VAL A 41 19.83 21.27 -26.55
CA VAL A 41 18.74 21.80 -27.38
C VAL A 41 18.05 22.99 -26.68
N ARG A 42 18.04 23.00 -25.34
CA ARG A 42 17.54 24.11 -24.53
C ARG A 42 18.57 25.24 -24.45
N GLN A 43 18.39 26.25 -25.30
CA GLN A 43 19.28 27.41 -25.38
C GLN A 43 19.27 28.26 -24.11
N ASP A 44 18.19 28.21 -23.33
CA ASP A 44 17.98 28.95 -22.09
C ASP A 44 18.82 28.45 -20.92
N LEU A 45 19.39 27.25 -21.01
CA LEU A 45 20.28 26.70 -19.98
C LEU A 45 21.74 27.18 -20.13
N HIS A 46 22.09 27.81 -21.25
CA HIS A 46 23.44 28.31 -21.54
C HIS A 46 24.57 27.29 -21.25
N LEU A 47 24.34 26.01 -21.58
CA LEU A 47 25.29 24.93 -21.33
C LEU A 47 26.56 25.09 -22.20
N PRO A 48 27.75 24.75 -21.67
CA PRO A 48 29.00 24.83 -22.44
C PRO A 48 29.00 23.86 -23.62
N GLU A 49 29.81 24.16 -24.63
CA GLU A 49 29.94 23.26 -25.79
C GLU A 49 30.55 21.92 -25.43
N GLN A 50 31.59 21.96 -24.58
CA GLN A 50 32.26 20.78 -24.05
C GLN A 50 31.44 20.16 -22.93
N VAL A 51 31.50 18.83 -22.82
CA VAL A 51 30.82 18.07 -21.77
C VAL A 51 31.39 18.46 -20.42
N ASP A 52 30.54 19.00 -19.56
CA ASP A 52 30.86 19.21 -18.15
C ASP A 52 30.56 17.92 -17.36
N PRO A 53 31.56 17.30 -16.71
CA PRO A 53 31.37 16.02 -16.05
C PRO A 53 30.42 16.09 -14.84
N GLU A 54 30.33 17.23 -14.16
CA GLU A 54 29.50 17.41 -12.97
C GLU A 54 28.03 17.64 -13.35
N LEU A 55 27.76 18.39 -14.42
CA LEU A 55 26.42 18.54 -14.97
C LEU A 55 25.94 17.23 -15.63
N LEU A 56 26.83 16.53 -16.34
CA LEU A 56 26.52 15.22 -16.90
C LEU A 56 26.18 14.20 -15.82
N ALA A 57 26.90 14.19 -14.69
CA ALA A 57 26.56 13.33 -13.55
C ALA A 57 25.15 13.60 -13.01
N GLN A 58 24.72 14.87 -12.97
CA GLN A 58 23.36 15.24 -12.56
C GLN A 58 22.30 14.78 -13.57
N LEU A 59 22.56 14.94 -14.87
CA LEU A 59 21.68 14.43 -15.93
C LEU A 59 21.55 12.89 -15.86
N ARG A 60 22.66 12.18 -15.67
CA ARG A 60 22.64 10.72 -15.47
C ARG A 60 21.83 10.35 -14.24
N ALA A 61 22.03 11.05 -13.13
CA ALA A 61 21.30 10.80 -11.88
C ALA A 61 19.79 11.03 -12.06
N ALA A 62 19.39 12.13 -12.70
CA ALA A 62 18.00 12.44 -13.01
C ALA A 62 17.37 11.38 -13.94
N PHE A 63 18.06 11.01 -15.02
CA PHE A 63 17.58 10.00 -15.96
C PHE A 63 17.49 8.62 -15.32
N THR A 64 18.52 8.23 -14.56
CA THR A 64 18.55 6.96 -13.83
C THR A 64 17.47 6.91 -12.77
N SER A 65 17.24 8.02 -12.05
CA SER A 65 16.13 8.16 -11.10
C SER A 65 14.79 8.00 -11.81
N GLY A 66 14.62 8.59 -12.99
CA GLY A 66 13.43 8.38 -13.82
C GLY A 66 13.26 6.94 -14.29
N ARG A 67 14.36 6.25 -14.59
CA ARG A 67 14.37 4.82 -14.96
C ARG A 67 14.19 3.88 -13.78
N GLN A 68 14.35 4.35 -12.55
CA GLN A 68 13.99 3.54 -11.39
C GLN A 68 12.46 3.47 -11.36
N ARG A 69 11.92 2.25 -11.43
CA ARG A 69 10.49 1.99 -11.18
C ARG A 69 10.10 2.74 -9.91
N ARG A 70 8.97 3.47 -9.95
CA ARG A 70 8.52 4.35 -8.84
C ARG A 70 8.76 3.65 -7.51
N ARG A 71 9.66 4.24 -6.71
CA ARG A 71 9.92 3.77 -5.35
C ARG A 71 8.66 4.09 -4.55
N ILE A 72 8.02 3.05 -4.01
CA ILE A 72 6.96 3.24 -3.03
C ILE A 72 7.68 3.51 -1.70
N ASP A 73 7.58 4.74 -1.20
CA ASP A 73 8.09 5.03 0.13
C ASP A 73 7.08 4.52 1.18
N LEU A 74 7.37 3.35 1.75
CA LEU A 74 6.51 2.75 2.78
C LEU A 74 6.38 3.64 4.02
N ALA A 75 7.38 4.45 4.34
CA ALA A 75 7.29 5.38 5.46
C ALA A 75 6.30 6.50 5.14
N ALA A 76 6.37 7.08 3.94
CA ALA A 76 5.41 8.09 3.49
C ALA A 76 3.97 7.53 3.43
N VAL A 77 3.80 6.28 2.97
CA VAL A 77 2.50 5.59 2.97
C VAL A 77 1.99 5.37 4.39
N ALA A 78 2.85 4.96 5.33
CA ALA A 78 2.49 4.80 6.73
C ALA A 78 2.09 6.14 7.37
N ASP A 79 2.84 7.21 7.13
CA ASP A 79 2.52 8.56 7.60
C ASP A 79 1.17 9.04 7.05
N ALA A 80 0.90 8.80 5.77
CA ALA A 80 -0.38 9.14 5.15
C ALA A 80 -1.56 8.34 5.73
N LEU A 81 -1.36 7.05 6.06
CA LEU A 81 -2.36 6.23 6.75
C LEU A 81 -2.62 6.74 8.17
N CYS A 82 -1.56 7.09 8.91
CA CYS A 82 -1.65 7.72 10.23
C CYS A 82 -2.43 9.03 10.18
N ALA A 83 -2.15 9.89 9.18
CA ALA A 83 -2.89 11.12 8.96
C ALA A 83 -4.38 10.90 8.66
N ARG A 84 -4.76 9.72 8.13
CA ARG A 84 -6.15 9.30 7.91
C ARG A 84 -6.77 8.58 9.12
N GLY A 85 -6.07 8.51 10.26
CA GLY A 85 -6.57 7.91 11.49
C GLY A 85 -6.41 6.38 11.56
N HIS A 86 -5.52 5.80 10.75
CA HIS A 86 -5.16 4.39 10.84
C HIS A 86 -3.80 4.23 11.53
N ASP A 87 -3.70 3.36 12.54
CA ASP A 87 -2.39 2.95 13.06
C ASP A 87 -1.60 2.26 11.94
N ALA A 88 -0.38 2.72 11.65
CA ALA A 88 0.49 2.11 10.66
C ALA A 88 1.95 2.12 11.15
N VAL A 89 2.69 1.06 10.80
CA VAL A 89 4.13 0.94 11.10
C VAL A 89 4.83 0.21 9.97
N VAL A 90 6.10 0.53 9.75
CA VAL A 90 6.97 -0.21 8.85
C VAL A 90 7.94 -1.04 9.69
N GLU A 91 7.89 -2.36 9.56
CA GLU A 91 8.86 -3.25 10.20
C GLU A 91 9.85 -3.79 9.18
N HIS A 92 11.11 -3.90 9.60
CA HIS A 92 12.19 -4.42 8.77
C HIS A 92 12.31 -5.93 8.99
N VAL A 93 12.17 -6.71 7.92
CA VAL A 93 12.25 -8.17 7.94
C VAL A 93 13.39 -8.60 7.00
N GLY A 94 14.55 -8.93 7.58
CA GLY A 94 15.74 -9.25 6.81
C GLY A 94 16.24 -8.04 6.00
N GLN A 95 16.29 -8.19 4.68
CA GLN A 95 16.62 -7.09 3.75
C GLN A 95 15.38 -6.30 3.27
N GLY A 96 14.19 -6.73 3.69
CA GLY A 96 12.93 -6.12 3.31
C GLY A 96 12.29 -5.28 4.42
N ALA A 97 11.21 -4.61 4.05
CA ALA A 97 10.29 -3.89 4.90
C ALA A 97 8.86 -4.31 4.57
N ILE A 98 8.05 -4.48 5.60
CA ILE A 98 6.61 -4.73 5.49
C ILE A 98 5.91 -3.58 6.22
N LEU A 99 4.96 -2.95 5.55
CA LEU A 99 4.04 -2.02 6.19
C LEU A 99 2.90 -2.82 6.80
N TYR A 100 2.63 -2.58 8.07
CA TYR A 100 1.49 -3.10 8.79
C TYR A 100 0.54 -1.95 9.12
N ALA A 101 -0.77 -2.14 8.91
CA ALA A 101 -1.74 -1.08 9.14
C ALA A 101 -3.09 -1.58 9.69
N GLY A 102 -3.78 -0.68 10.39
CA GLY A 102 -5.08 -0.93 11.00
C GLY A 102 -4.99 -1.85 12.22
N ARG A 103 -4.08 -1.55 13.17
CA ARG A 103 -3.89 -2.31 14.42
C ARG A 103 -5.21 -2.60 15.12
N TRP A 104 -5.33 -3.79 15.72
CA TRP A 104 -6.38 -4.08 16.69
C TRP A 104 -5.86 -4.79 17.94
N VAL A 105 -6.79 -5.08 18.86
CA VAL A 105 -6.56 -5.72 20.15
C VAL A 105 -5.69 -6.97 19.97
N PRO A 106 -4.62 -7.11 20.76
CA PRO A 106 -3.73 -8.26 20.66
C PRO A 106 -4.48 -9.58 20.82
N ASP A 107 -3.96 -10.64 20.20
CA ASP A 107 -4.50 -11.98 20.42
C ASP A 107 -4.27 -12.44 21.88
N ARG A 108 -4.74 -13.64 22.24
CA ARG A 108 -4.54 -14.19 23.59
C ARG A 108 -3.07 -14.26 24.02
N GLY A 109 -2.13 -14.20 23.07
CA GLY A 109 -0.69 -14.18 23.32
C GLY A 109 -0.09 -12.78 23.47
N GLY A 110 -0.89 -11.71 23.39
CA GLY A 110 -0.39 -10.34 23.48
C GLY A 110 0.25 -9.83 22.17
N VAL A 111 0.24 -10.63 21.10
CA VAL A 111 0.86 -10.26 19.82
C VAL A 111 -0.04 -9.24 19.11
N PRO A 112 0.48 -8.05 18.74
CA PRO A 112 -0.26 -7.11 17.92
C PRO A 112 -0.64 -7.77 16.61
N ARG A 113 -1.88 -7.56 16.20
CA ARG A 113 -2.42 -8.08 14.94
C ARG A 113 -2.89 -6.90 14.11
N TRP A 114 -2.70 -7.00 12.81
CA TRP A 114 -2.95 -5.91 11.89
C TRP A 114 -4.10 -6.27 10.95
N ALA A 115 -4.79 -5.27 10.43
CA ALA A 115 -5.87 -5.52 9.48
C ALA A 115 -5.33 -5.68 8.06
N ALA A 116 -4.24 -4.99 7.73
CA ALA A 116 -3.62 -5.03 6.42
C ALA A 116 -2.09 -5.07 6.54
N THR A 117 -1.48 -5.72 5.56
CA THR A 117 -0.04 -5.71 5.30
C THR A 117 0.22 -5.30 3.86
N ALA A 118 1.36 -4.64 3.63
CA ALA A 118 1.84 -4.31 2.30
C ALA A 118 3.35 -4.53 2.21
N GLY A 119 3.79 -5.35 1.26
CA GLY A 119 5.20 -5.69 1.08
C GLY A 119 5.42 -7.09 0.50
N PRO A 120 6.68 -7.58 0.53
CA PRO A 120 7.89 -6.89 1.00
C PRO A 120 8.40 -5.81 0.02
N GLY A 121 8.88 -4.68 0.54
CA GLY A 121 9.75 -3.73 -0.19
C GLY A 121 11.20 -3.86 0.26
N VAL A 122 12.23 -3.59 -0.56
CA VAL A 122 13.64 -3.65 -0.11
C VAL A 122 14.07 -2.32 0.47
N VAL A 123 14.77 -2.33 1.61
CA VAL A 123 15.29 -1.15 2.31
C VAL A 123 16.80 -1.06 2.15
N ASP A 124 17.34 0.14 1.89
CA ASP A 124 18.78 0.37 1.90
C ASP A 124 19.33 0.54 3.31
N ALA A 125 20.66 0.69 3.40
CA ALA A 125 21.38 0.92 4.64
C ALA A 125 21.00 2.24 5.36
N SER A 126 20.31 3.16 4.70
CA SER A 126 19.78 4.39 5.32
C SER A 126 18.37 4.21 5.89
N GLY A 127 17.76 3.05 5.69
CA GLY A 127 16.35 2.78 6.03
C GLY A 127 15.38 3.31 4.97
N ALA A 128 15.87 3.80 3.83
CA ALA A 128 15.04 4.21 2.71
C ALA A 128 14.70 3.01 1.83
N VAL A 129 13.42 2.82 1.49
CA VAL A 129 13.00 1.74 0.60
C VAL A 129 13.58 1.99 -0.80
N THR A 130 14.51 1.15 -1.27
CA THR A 130 15.35 1.45 -2.45
C THR A 130 15.10 0.61 -3.68
N THR A 131 14.42 -0.53 -3.56
CA THR A 131 14.17 -1.39 -4.74
C THR A 131 12.95 -2.28 -4.57
N PRO A 132 12.22 -2.58 -5.66
CA PRO A 132 11.28 -3.67 -5.67
C PRO A 132 12.05 -5.00 -5.82
N LEU A 133 11.76 -5.97 -4.96
CA LEU A 133 11.49 -7.32 -5.47
C LEU A 133 10.41 -7.11 -6.54
N GLY A 134 10.63 -7.52 -7.79
CA GLY A 134 9.86 -7.05 -8.96
C GLY A 134 8.34 -7.00 -8.68
N VAL A 135 7.58 -6.11 -9.31
CA VAL A 135 6.14 -5.85 -9.00
C VAL A 135 5.20 -7.05 -8.89
N GLU A 136 5.64 -8.24 -9.29
CA GLU A 136 4.95 -9.48 -8.98
C GLU A 136 5.05 -9.89 -7.49
N GLU A 137 5.91 -9.24 -6.71
CA GLU A 137 6.21 -9.57 -5.31
C GLU A 137 5.67 -8.52 -4.31
N PHE A 138 5.29 -7.30 -4.76
CA PHE A 138 4.64 -6.34 -3.88
C PHE A 138 3.13 -6.56 -3.90
N ALA A 139 2.56 -6.95 -2.76
CA ALA A 139 1.14 -7.14 -2.61
C ALA A 139 0.59 -6.48 -1.36
N VAL A 140 -0.71 -6.17 -1.40
CA VAL A 140 -1.50 -5.71 -0.25
C VAL A 140 -2.53 -6.77 0.09
N GLY A 141 -2.67 -7.11 1.35
CA GLY A 141 -3.62 -8.11 1.82
C GLY A 141 -3.87 -8.04 3.32
N PRO A 142 -4.78 -8.87 3.85
CA PRO A 142 -4.92 -9.07 5.28
C PRO A 142 -3.63 -9.63 5.92
N ASP A 143 -3.42 -9.32 7.20
CA ASP A 143 -2.36 -9.95 8.01
C ASP A 143 -2.76 -11.40 8.36
N GLY A 144 -2.07 -12.40 7.79
CA GLY A 144 -2.24 -13.83 8.13
C GLY A 144 -1.86 -14.82 7.04
N ASP A 145 -1.66 -16.09 7.43
CA ASP A 145 -1.15 -17.15 6.54
C ASP A 145 -2.18 -17.64 5.50
N ASP A 146 -3.48 -17.49 5.77
CA ASP A 146 -4.59 -17.87 4.88
C ASP A 146 -5.21 -16.65 4.17
N ALA A 147 -4.43 -15.58 4.00
CA ALA A 147 -4.89 -14.32 3.45
C ALA A 147 -4.78 -14.26 1.92
N TRP A 148 -5.71 -13.52 1.30
CA TRP A 148 -5.64 -13.14 -0.10
C TRP A 148 -4.70 -11.96 -0.30
N TRP A 149 -4.18 -11.81 -1.51
CA TRP A 149 -3.23 -10.77 -1.85
C TRP A 149 -3.64 -10.07 -3.14
N ILE A 150 -3.48 -8.75 -3.18
CA ILE A 150 -3.68 -7.92 -4.36
C ILE A 150 -2.31 -7.40 -4.80
N GLY A 151 -1.82 -7.88 -5.93
CA GLY A 151 -0.59 -7.39 -6.54
C GLY A 151 -0.71 -5.93 -6.92
N VAL A 152 0.33 -5.14 -6.63
CA VAL A 152 0.36 -3.70 -6.90
C VAL A 152 1.23 -3.44 -8.12
N SER A 153 0.65 -2.79 -9.12
CA SER A 153 1.38 -2.36 -10.33
C SER A 153 2.42 -1.29 -9.99
N GLU A 154 3.52 -1.24 -10.73
CA GLU A 154 4.56 -0.18 -10.63
C GLU A 154 4.07 1.21 -11.05
N GLN A 155 2.88 1.29 -11.64
CA GLN A 155 2.25 2.58 -11.96
C GLN A 155 1.44 3.15 -10.78
N THR A 156 1.17 2.33 -9.76
CA THR A 156 0.38 2.72 -8.58
C THR A 156 1.08 3.85 -7.85
N THR A 157 0.36 4.95 -7.59
CA THR A 157 0.87 6.05 -6.78
C THR A 157 0.80 5.70 -5.29
N GLU A 158 1.54 6.43 -4.45
CA GLU A 158 1.43 6.30 -3.00
C GLU A 158 0.00 6.58 -2.53
N ASP A 159 -0.67 7.60 -3.05
CA ASP A 159 -2.08 7.87 -2.72
C ASP A 159 -3.02 6.70 -3.06
N GLN A 160 -2.84 6.09 -4.24
CA GLN A 160 -3.62 4.91 -4.65
C GLN A 160 -3.33 3.72 -3.75
N LEU A 161 -2.08 3.56 -3.30
CA LEU A 161 -1.70 2.53 -2.36
C LEU A 161 -2.32 2.77 -0.98
N VAL A 162 -2.31 4.02 -0.48
CA VAL A 162 -2.96 4.40 0.78
C VAL A 162 -4.47 4.14 0.70
N ASP A 163 -5.12 4.48 -0.42
CA ASP A 163 -6.54 4.18 -0.67
C ASP A 163 -6.82 2.67 -0.65
N LEU A 164 -5.98 1.88 -1.32
CA LEU A 164 -6.08 0.42 -1.35
C LEU A 164 -5.95 -0.18 0.05
N ILE A 165 -4.90 0.20 0.80
CA ILE A 165 -4.67 -0.28 2.17
C ILE A 165 -5.84 0.11 3.08
N GLY A 166 -6.32 1.35 2.98
CA GLY A 166 -7.50 1.81 3.73
C GLY A 166 -8.75 0.97 3.44
N ALA A 167 -8.96 0.63 2.16
CA ALA A 167 -10.08 -0.23 1.75
C ALA A 167 -9.94 -1.67 2.28
N VAL A 168 -8.73 -2.25 2.26
CA VAL A 168 -8.45 -3.56 2.89
C VAL A 168 -8.76 -3.51 4.39
N ILE A 169 -8.29 -2.48 5.11
CA ILE A 169 -8.57 -2.31 6.55
C ILE A 169 -10.08 -2.29 6.82
N ALA A 170 -10.84 -1.54 6.02
CA ALA A 170 -12.29 -1.40 6.18
C ALA A 170 -13.02 -2.74 5.96
N ASP A 171 -12.64 -3.49 4.92
CA ASP A 171 -13.23 -4.78 4.60
C ASP A 171 -12.93 -5.83 5.67
N VAL A 172 -11.66 -5.95 6.07
CA VAL A 172 -11.25 -6.91 7.11
C VAL A 172 -11.94 -6.60 8.43
N LYS A 173 -12.09 -5.32 8.80
CA LYS A 173 -12.87 -4.92 9.99
C LYS A 173 -14.34 -5.31 9.88
N LYS A 174 -14.97 -5.07 8.72
CA LYS A 174 -16.37 -5.41 8.47
C LYS A 174 -16.61 -6.92 8.50
N GLU A 175 -15.74 -7.69 7.88
CA GLU A 175 -15.78 -9.15 7.86
C GLU A 175 -15.67 -9.72 9.27
N ARG A 176 -14.71 -9.23 10.05
CA ARG A 176 -14.53 -9.64 11.45
C ARG A 176 -15.70 -9.25 12.34
N ALA A 177 -16.28 -8.06 12.15
CA ALA A 177 -17.47 -7.67 12.90
C ALA A 177 -18.65 -8.62 12.63
N ARG A 178 -18.81 -9.07 11.36
CA ARG A 178 -19.81 -10.07 11.00
C ARG A 178 -19.50 -11.42 11.64
N PHE A 179 -18.26 -11.88 11.57
CA PHE A 179 -17.85 -13.14 12.19
C PHE A 179 -18.04 -13.12 13.72
N ALA A 180 -17.67 -12.03 14.39
CA ALA A 180 -17.87 -11.87 15.83
C ALA A 180 -19.36 -11.93 16.20
N ALA A 181 -20.22 -11.21 15.47
CA ALA A 181 -21.66 -11.27 15.69
C ALA A 181 -22.24 -12.68 15.46
N ALA A 182 -21.73 -13.39 14.46
CA ALA A 182 -22.14 -14.76 14.16
C ALA A 182 -21.66 -15.74 15.26
N ALA A 183 -20.44 -15.57 15.78
CA ALA A 183 -19.90 -16.34 16.88
C ALA A 183 -20.66 -16.11 18.19
N ASP A 184 -21.02 -14.87 18.50
CA ASP A 184 -21.86 -14.54 19.65
C ASP A 184 -23.25 -15.19 19.53
N ALA A 185 -23.90 -15.09 18.36
CA ALA A 185 -25.19 -15.74 18.12
C ALA A 185 -25.11 -17.28 18.22
N ALA A 186 -24.03 -17.87 17.72
CA ALA A 186 -23.80 -19.31 17.80
C ALA A 186 -23.55 -19.77 19.25
N ARG A 187 -22.77 -19.01 20.03
CA ARG A 187 -22.59 -19.26 21.47
C ARG A 187 -23.93 -19.18 22.21
N ASP A 188 -24.73 -18.16 21.94
CA ASP A 188 -26.01 -17.96 22.62
C ASP A 188 -27.00 -19.09 22.25
N ALA A 189 -27.02 -19.53 20.98
CA ALA A 189 -27.81 -20.68 20.54
C ALA A 189 -27.34 -22.00 21.18
N MET A 190 -26.02 -22.21 21.28
CA MET A 190 -25.44 -23.36 21.98
C MET A 190 -25.88 -23.37 23.44
N TRP A 191 -25.81 -22.22 24.12
CA TRP A 191 -26.22 -22.13 25.52
C TRP A 191 -27.72 -22.39 25.70
N ALA A 192 -28.56 -21.84 24.82
CA ALA A 192 -30.00 -22.08 24.84
C ALA A 192 -30.33 -23.56 24.63
N ALA A 193 -29.67 -24.23 23.68
CA ALA A 193 -29.86 -25.66 23.41
C ALA A 193 -29.42 -26.52 24.60
N PHE A 194 -28.28 -26.18 25.22
CA PHE A 194 -27.77 -26.89 26.38
C PHE A 194 -28.70 -26.70 27.60
N ALA A 195 -29.12 -25.46 27.89
CA ALA A 195 -30.03 -25.16 29.00
C ALA A 195 -31.41 -25.82 28.84
N ALA A 196 -31.92 -25.92 27.61
CA ALA A 196 -33.16 -26.65 27.33
C ALA A 196 -33.03 -28.16 27.62
N ARG A 197 -31.83 -28.73 27.43
CA ARG A 197 -31.55 -30.15 27.68
C ARG A 197 -31.19 -30.46 29.14
N TYR A 198 -30.64 -29.47 29.84
CA TYR A 198 -30.22 -29.56 31.24
C TYR A 198 -30.75 -28.35 32.05
N PRO A 199 -32.05 -28.32 32.37
CA PRO A 199 -32.69 -27.18 33.03
C PRO A 199 -32.11 -26.84 34.41
N GLU A 200 -31.44 -27.82 35.04
CA GLU A 200 -30.72 -27.65 36.30
C GLU A 200 -29.50 -26.72 36.20
N VAL A 201 -28.99 -26.45 34.99
CA VAL A 201 -27.81 -25.60 34.75
C VAL A 201 -28.24 -24.15 34.58
N THR A 202 -28.24 -23.38 35.67
CA THR A 202 -28.75 -22.00 35.69
C THR A 202 -27.68 -20.95 36.01
N THR A 203 -26.51 -21.33 36.53
CA THR A 203 -25.51 -20.40 37.09
C THR A 203 -24.06 -20.59 36.59
N GLY A 204 -23.85 -21.36 35.52
CA GLY A 204 -22.51 -21.59 34.95
C GLY A 204 -21.70 -22.69 35.64
N ASP A 205 -22.23 -23.30 36.71
CA ASP A 205 -21.71 -24.54 37.27
C ASP A 205 -22.27 -25.73 36.49
N LEU A 206 -21.39 -26.48 35.83
CA LEU A 206 -21.75 -27.73 35.16
C LEU A 206 -21.99 -28.82 36.23
N PRO A 207 -23.12 -29.54 36.19
CA PRO A 207 -23.38 -30.63 37.10
C PRO A 207 -22.36 -31.76 36.86
N PRO A 208 -21.98 -32.53 37.90
CA PRO A 208 -21.01 -33.62 37.75
C PRO A 208 -21.39 -34.56 36.61
N GLY A 209 -20.49 -34.72 35.62
CA GLY A 209 -20.71 -35.59 34.45
C GLY A 209 -21.28 -34.89 33.21
N ALA A 210 -21.64 -33.60 33.29
CA ALA A 210 -22.04 -32.80 32.12
C ALA A 210 -20.86 -32.34 31.26
N ASP A 211 -19.61 -32.50 31.75
CA ASP A 211 -18.39 -32.07 31.06
C ASP A 211 -18.29 -32.63 29.64
N ARG A 212 -18.61 -33.92 29.45
CA ARG A 212 -18.56 -34.55 28.12
C ARG A 212 -19.61 -33.99 27.17
N ALA A 213 -20.80 -33.66 27.67
CA ALA A 213 -21.85 -33.07 26.86
C ALA A 213 -21.50 -31.63 26.47
N PHE A 214 -20.97 -30.85 27.42
CA PHE A 214 -20.50 -29.49 27.17
C PHE A 214 -19.33 -29.45 26.17
N VAL A 215 -18.34 -30.34 26.33
CA VAL A 215 -17.24 -30.50 25.36
C VAL A 215 -17.77 -30.85 23.98
N ALA A 216 -18.70 -31.80 23.86
CA ALA A 216 -19.27 -32.17 22.57
C ALA A 216 -20.02 -31.02 21.87
N GLU A 217 -20.75 -30.18 22.60
CA GLU A 217 -21.38 -28.99 22.01
C GLU A 217 -20.35 -27.90 21.67
N SER A 218 -19.30 -27.75 22.49
CA SER A 218 -18.20 -26.82 22.22
C SER A 218 -17.41 -27.23 20.97
N ASP A 219 -17.18 -28.52 20.76
CA ASP A 219 -16.52 -29.06 19.57
C ASP A 219 -17.36 -28.83 18.31
N ARG A 220 -18.69 -28.94 18.41
CA ARG A 220 -19.60 -28.59 17.29
C ARG A 220 -19.56 -27.11 16.97
N LEU A 221 -19.53 -26.24 17.99
CA LEU A 221 -19.38 -24.81 17.79
C LEU A 221 -18.03 -24.49 17.12
N ALA A 222 -16.94 -25.12 17.56
CA ALA A 222 -15.63 -24.96 16.96
C ALA A 222 -15.63 -25.40 15.48
N GLY A 223 -16.17 -26.58 15.17
CA GLY A 223 -16.31 -27.05 13.78
C GLY A 223 -17.17 -26.11 12.91
N TRP A 224 -18.28 -25.59 13.45
CA TRP A 224 -19.09 -24.61 12.73
C TRP A 224 -18.33 -23.30 12.47
N LEU A 225 -17.56 -22.81 13.44
CA LEU A 225 -16.74 -21.61 13.29
C LEU A 225 -15.64 -21.80 12.24
N ASP A 226 -15.06 -23.00 12.14
CA ASP A 226 -14.10 -23.35 11.10
C ASP A 226 -14.76 -23.41 9.71
N ASP A 227 -15.92 -24.10 9.60
CA ASP A 227 -16.67 -24.23 8.33
C ASP A 227 -17.26 -22.90 7.82
N ASN A 228 -17.57 -21.97 8.74
CA ASN A 228 -18.15 -20.66 8.41
C ASN A 228 -17.12 -19.54 8.52
N ARG A 229 -15.84 -19.89 8.66
CA ARG A 229 -14.77 -18.92 8.51
C ARG A 229 -14.82 -18.41 7.07
N PRO A 230 -14.85 -17.09 6.86
CA PRO A 230 -14.86 -16.53 5.51
C PRO A 230 -13.68 -17.08 4.71
N ASP A 231 -13.95 -17.57 3.50
CA ASP A 231 -12.93 -18.05 2.56
C ASP A 231 -11.94 -16.92 2.27
N GLY A 232 -10.81 -16.95 2.96
CA GLY A 232 -9.78 -15.92 2.90
C GLY A 232 -8.92 -15.96 1.64
N GLN A 233 -9.18 -16.88 0.71
CA GLN A 233 -8.24 -17.16 -0.38
C GLN A 233 -8.41 -16.25 -1.62
N GLN A 234 -9.55 -15.54 -1.76
CA GLN A 234 -9.78 -14.66 -2.91
C GLN A 234 -9.99 -13.19 -2.50
N PRO A 235 -9.33 -12.24 -3.20
CA PRO A 235 -9.54 -10.83 -2.92
C PRO A 235 -10.94 -10.38 -3.34
N PRO A 236 -11.64 -9.58 -2.51
CA PRO A 236 -12.91 -8.96 -2.89
C PRO A 236 -12.82 -8.19 -4.21
N ALA A 237 -13.81 -8.41 -5.09
CA ALA A 237 -13.79 -7.88 -6.45
C ALA A 237 -13.68 -6.34 -6.54
N HIS A 238 -14.26 -5.60 -5.59
CA HIS A 238 -14.16 -4.15 -5.55
C HIS A 238 -12.76 -3.66 -5.19
N LEU A 239 -12.01 -4.41 -4.38
CA LEU A 239 -10.61 -4.10 -4.09
C LEU A 239 -9.71 -4.34 -5.31
N THR A 240 -9.96 -5.42 -6.05
CA THR A 240 -9.27 -5.65 -7.34
C THR A 240 -9.60 -4.55 -8.36
N ALA A 241 -10.82 -4.02 -8.35
CA ALA A 241 -11.23 -2.94 -9.25
C ALA A 241 -10.53 -1.61 -8.95
N LEU A 242 -10.20 -1.31 -7.67
CA LEU A 242 -9.45 -0.11 -7.29
C LEU A 242 -8.09 -0.06 -7.98
N VAL A 243 -7.39 -1.20 -8.06
CA VAL A 243 -6.07 -1.29 -8.72
C VAL A 243 -6.17 -1.18 -10.24
N ARG A 244 -7.24 -1.70 -10.85
CA ARG A 244 -7.44 -1.65 -12.30
C ARG A 244 -7.91 -0.29 -12.81
N SER A 245 -8.54 0.52 -11.96
CA SER A 245 -9.13 1.81 -12.34
C SER A 245 -8.12 2.96 -12.31
N ALA A 246 -6.86 2.70 -11.95
CA ALA A 246 -5.79 3.66 -12.06
C ALA A 246 -5.70 4.14 -13.53
N PRO A 247 -5.85 5.45 -13.80
CA PRO A 247 -5.97 5.94 -15.17
C PRO A 247 -4.70 5.60 -15.95
N SER A 248 -4.84 4.78 -16.98
CA SER A 248 -3.87 4.72 -18.07
C SER A 248 -3.86 6.11 -18.68
N GLY A 249 -2.73 6.81 -18.53
CA GLY A 249 -2.64 8.26 -18.70
C GLY A 249 -3.37 8.79 -19.93
N SER A 250 -4.47 9.53 -19.70
CA SER A 250 -4.80 10.64 -20.59
C SER A 250 -3.83 11.75 -20.23
N ALA A 251 -2.86 12.00 -21.11
CA ALA A 251 -1.95 13.12 -20.96
C ALA A 251 -2.75 14.40 -20.69
N PRO A 252 -2.39 15.21 -19.68
CA PRO A 252 -3.07 16.46 -19.44
C PRO A 252 -2.92 17.34 -20.69
N SER A 253 -4.04 17.62 -21.35
CA SER A 253 -4.10 18.66 -22.36
C SER A 253 -3.82 19.98 -21.64
N VAL A 254 -2.63 20.54 -21.84
CA VAL A 254 -2.25 21.85 -21.32
C VAL A 254 -3.07 22.89 -22.07
N VAL A 255 -4.30 23.13 -21.60
CA VAL A 255 -5.06 24.33 -21.93
C VAL A 255 -4.54 25.43 -21.01
N GLY A 256 -3.69 26.28 -21.56
CA GLY A 256 -3.11 27.41 -20.84
C GLY A 256 -4.20 28.37 -20.33
N CYS A 257 -4.24 28.58 -19.02
CA CYS A 257 -4.85 29.76 -18.44
C CYS A 257 -3.91 30.95 -18.69
N ALA A 258 -4.17 31.67 -19.77
CA ALA A 258 -3.71 33.04 -19.94
C ALA A 258 -4.83 34.01 -19.51
N ASP A 259 -4.42 35.01 -18.73
CA ASP A 259 -5.06 36.32 -18.54
C ASP A 259 -6.43 36.41 -17.85
N ALA A 260 -6.39 36.74 -16.56
CA ALA A 260 -7.30 37.74 -15.97
C ALA A 260 -6.70 38.35 -14.69
N ALA A 261 -5.81 39.33 -14.85
CA ALA A 261 -5.52 40.32 -13.82
C ALA A 261 -5.78 41.71 -14.42
N ARG A 262 -6.88 42.37 -14.02
CA ARG A 262 -6.92 43.83 -13.89
C ARG A 262 -8.19 44.36 -13.22
N ALA A 263 -7.91 45.27 -12.29
CA ALA A 263 -8.70 46.39 -11.81
C ALA A 263 -9.86 46.07 -10.85
N GLU A 264 -9.64 46.38 -9.57
CA GLU A 264 -10.53 47.30 -8.86
C GLU A 264 -9.79 47.92 -7.68
N ASP A 265 -9.37 49.17 -7.89
CA ASP A 265 -9.02 50.15 -6.88
C ASP A 265 -9.77 51.44 -7.26
N ALA A 266 -10.34 52.11 -6.27
CA ALA A 266 -11.19 53.33 -6.31
C ALA A 266 -12.71 53.13 -6.49
N GLN A 267 -13.43 53.03 -5.35
CA GLN A 267 -14.23 54.14 -4.81
C GLN A 267 -14.65 53.89 -3.36
#